data_AF-A0AB94IIB1-F1
#
_entry.id   AF-A0AB94IIB1-F1
#
_cell.length_a   1.000
_cell.length_b   1.000
_cell.length_c   1.000
_cell.angle_alpha   90.00
_cell.angle_beta   90.00
_cell.angle_gamma   90.00
#
_symmetry.space_group_name_H-M   'P 1'
#
loop_
_entity.id
_entity.type
_entity.pdbx_description
1 polymer ?
#
loop_
_entity_poly.entity_id
_entity_poly.type
_entity_poly.pdbx_seq_one_letter_code
_entity_poly.pdbx_strand_id
1 'polypeptide(L)'
;MKTTNPKPVVTDKSKNRNRIEEIKKEVSSFPQIYDVAVVKGKKDTLVAYKVKHLHRFSMKKIEKNLTKMLEEKYPKEKFTVSSDYKIFLETIRLDERMKSPKFSHREAEKRFKEIVKMTEATK
;
A
#
# COMPACT_ATOMS: atom_id res chain seq x y z
N MET A 1 19.08 7.93 6.62
CA MET A 1 17.65 7.86 7.06
C MET A 1 17.33 6.40 7.37
N LYS A 2 16.64 6.11 8.49
CA LYS A 2 16.22 4.74 8.82
C LYS A 2 15.00 4.36 7.97
N THR A 3 14.91 3.12 7.48
CA THR A 3 13.70 2.58 6.84
C THR A 3 12.63 2.38 7.90
N THR A 4 11.39 2.79 7.65
CA THR A 4 10.29 2.51 8.57
C THR A 4 9.83 1.04 8.48
N ASN A 5 10.15 0.36 7.36
CA ASN A 5 9.82 -1.05 7.04
C ASN A 5 8.53 -1.52 7.72
N PRO A 6 7.41 -0.82 7.50
CA PRO A 6 6.18 -1.04 8.23
C PRO A 6 5.67 -2.43 7.89
N LYS A 7 5.21 -3.18 8.89
CA LYS A 7 4.69 -4.53 8.65
C LYS A 7 3.49 -4.45 7.69
N PRO A 8 3.34 -5.41 6.75
CA PRO A 8 2.16 -5.45 5.88
C PRO A 8 0.88 -5.59 6.73
N VAL A 9 -0.16 -4.88 6.31
CA VAL A 9 -1.37 -4.64 7.10
C VAL A 9 -2.56 -5.26 6.39
N VAL A 10 -3.41 -5.95 7.13
CA VAL A 10 -4.62 -6.57 6.59
C VAL A 10 -5.82 -6.01 7.35
N THR A 11 -6.74 -5.32 6.68
CA THR A 11 -7.96 -4.77 7.33
C THR A 11 -9.07 -5.82 7.50
N ASP A 12 -8.96 -6.95 6.80
CA ASP A 12 -9.87 -8.09 6.92
C ASP A 12 -9.22 -9.27 7.67
N LYS A 13 -10.01 -9.95 8.50
CA LYS A 13 -9.56 -11.03 9.42
C LYS A 13 -9.20 -12.33 8.68
N SER A 14 -9.17 -12.34 7.35
CA SER A 14 -9.12 -13.56 6.52
C SER A 14 -7.72 -13.92 6.00
N LYS A 15 -7.56 -15.21 5.68
CA LYS A 15 -6.36 -16.04 5.42
C LYS A 15 -5.35 -15.59 4.33
N ASN A 16 -5.31 -14.32 3.93
CA ASN A 16 -4.48 -13.84 2.81
C ASN A 16 -3.20 -13.08 3.24
N ARG A 17 -2.79 -13.19 4.50
CA ARG A 17 -1.57 -12.53 5.01
C ARG A 17 -0.32 -12.88 4.18
N ASN A 18 -0.18 -14.16 3.81
CA ASN A 18 0.93 -14.63 2.95
C ASN A 18 0.96 -13.92 1.59
N ARG A 19 -0.21 -13.70 0.97
CA ARG A 19 -0.32 -13.04 -0.33
C ARG A 19 0.02 -11.55 -0.26
N ILE A 20 -0.37 -10.90 0.84
CA ILE A 20 -0.03 -9.49 1.08
C ILE A 20 1.46 -9.33 1.38
N GLU A 21 2.05 -10.27 2.10
CA GLU A 21 3.50 -10.32 2.30
C GLU A 21 4.26 -10.54 0.98
N GLU A 22 3.74 -11.36 0.08
CA GLU A 22 4.30 -11.56 -1.26
C GLU A 22 4.27 -10.26 -2.08
N ILE A 23 3.11 -9.61 -2.17
CA ILE A 23 2.96 -8.30 -2.83
C ILE A 23 3.95 -7.29 -2.26
N LYS A 24 4.06 -7.22 -0.92
CA LYS A 24 5.02 -6.31 -0.28
C LYS A 24 6.46 -6.64 -0.69
N LYS A 25 6.85 -7.91 -0.69
CA LYS A 25 8.21 -8.34 -1.07
C LYS A 25 8.52 -8.00 -2.53
N GLU A 26 7.59 -8.22 -3.44
CA GLU A 26 7.74 -7.91 -4.85
C GLU A 26 7.93 -6.42 -5.09
N VAL A 27 7.05 -5.59 -4.50
CA VAL A 27 7.17 -4.14 -4.61
C VAL A 27 8.48 -3.68 -3.97
N SER A 28 8.86 -4.24 -2.82
CA SER A 28 10.12 -3.89 -2.15
C SER A 28 11.37 -4.34 -2.91
N SER A 29 11.25 -5.29 -3.84
CA SER A 29 12.38 -5.75 -4.67
C SER A 29 12.82 -4.72 -5.72
N PHE A 30 11.98 -3.71 -5.99
CA PHE A 30 12.29 -2.67 -6.95
C PHE A 30 13.39 -1.75 -6.38
N PRO A 31 14.55 -1.62 -7.05
CA PRO A 31 15.70 -0.90 -6.49
C PRO A 31 15.43 0.59 -6.26
N GLN A 32 14.48 1.18 -6.96
CA GLN A 32 14.04 2.57 -6.78
C GLN A 32 13.16 2.79 -5.54
N ILE A 33 12.57 1.72 -4.99
CA ILE A 33 11.66 1.80 -3.85
C ILE A 33 12.49 1.76 -2.56
N TYR A 34 12.13 2.66 -1.64
CA TYR A 34 12.77 2.81 -0.34
C TYR A 34 11.96 2.15 0.77
N ASP A 35 10.62 2.27 0.71
CA ASP A 35 9.72 1.66 1.69
C ASP A 35 8.35 1.39 1.10
N VAL A 36 7.63 0.41 1.64
CA VAL A 36 6.34 -0.05 1.11
C VAL A 36 5.37 -0.32 2.25
N ALA A 37 4.15 0.19 2.09
CA ALA A 37 2.99 -0.12 2.91
C ALA A 37 1.90 -0.74 2.02
N VAL A 38 1.46 -1.93 2.37
CA VAL A 38 0.37 -2.63 1.67
C VAL A 38 -0.78 -2.80 2.65
N VAL A 39 -1.97 -2.36 2.24
CA VAL A 39 -3.22 -2.58 2.96
C VAL A 39 -4.21 -3.26 2.04
N LYS A 40 -4.71 -4.41 2.45
CA LYS A 40 -5.80 -5.11 1.75
C LYS A 40 -7.13 -4.87 2.46
N GLY A 41 -8.05 -4.23 1.75
CA GLY A 41 -9.47 -4.08 2.10
C GLY A 41 -10.32 -5.27 1.67
N LYS A 42 -11.64 -5.12 1.78
CA LYS A 42 -12.59 -6.18 1.38
C LYS A 42 -12.59 -6.48 -0.13
N LYS A 43 -12.35 -5.47 -0.96
CA LYS A 43 -12.42 -5.56 -2.43
C LYS A 43 -11.19 -5.03 -3.16
N ASP A 44 -10.47 -4.10 -2.52
CA ASP A 44 -9.36 -3.37 -3.15
C ASP A 44 -8.09 -3.55 -2.30
N THR A 45 -6.93 -3.47 -2.96
CA THR A 45 -5.61 -3.53 -2.33
C THR A 45 -4.87 -2.23 -2.61
N LEU A 46 -4.50 -1.49 -1.55
CA LEU A 46 -3.68 -0.28 -1.63
C LEU A 46 -2.21 -0.64 -1.47
N VAL A 47 -1.39 -0.23 -2.44
CA VAL A 47 0.07 -0.28 -2.39
C VAL A 47 0.60 1.15 -2.39
N ALA A 48 1.01 1.62 -1.22
CA ALA A 48 1.63 2.93 -1.05
C ALA A 48 3.14 2.75 -0.83
N TYR A 49 3.97 3.52 -1.51
CA TYR A 49 5.43 3.34 -1.43
C TYR A 49 6.19 4.66 -1.47
N LYS A 50 7.35 4.66 -0.81
CA LYS A 50 8.31 5.75 -0.83
C LYS A 50 9.37 5.47 -1.88
N VAL A 51 9.59 6.41 -2.79
CA VAL A 51 10.66 6.34 -3.80
C VAL A 51 11.94 6.96 -3.24
N LYS A 52 13.09 6.33 -3.53
CA LYS A 52 14.42 6.88 -3.21
C LYS A 52 14.59 8.25 -3.88
N HIS A 53 15.25 9.19 -3.20
CA HIS A 53 15.37 10.58 -3.66
C HIS A 53 15.90 10.71 -5.10
N LEU A 54 16.93 9.93 -5.45
CA LEU A 54 17.55 9.93 -6.79
C LEU A 54 16.59 9.49 -7.92
N HIS A 55 15.54 8.74 -7.58
CA HIS A 55 14.56 8.20 -8.54
C HIS A 55 13.24 8.99 -8.57
N ARG A 56 13.16 10.16 -7.90
CA ARG A 56 11.92 10.95 -7.89
C ARG A 56 11.52 11.49 -9.27
N PHE A 57 12.50 11.75 -10.13
CA PHE A 57 12.27 12.22 -11.51
C PHE A 57 11.52 11.19 -12.37
N SER A 58 11.54 9.91 -12.00
CA SER A 58 10.91 8.81 -12.75
C SER A 58 9.71 8.20 -12.03
N MET A 59 9.12 8.89 -11.04
CA MET A 59 7.98 8.37 -10.24
C MET A 59 6.81 7.89 -11.09
N LYS A 60 6.40 8.66 -12.11
CA LYS A 60 5.31 8.25 -13.02
C LYS A 60 5.62 6.94 -13.75
N LYS A 61 6.86 6.77 -14.21
CA LYS A 61 7.30 5.53 -14.89
C LYS A 61 7.35 4.35 -13.91
N ILE A 62 7.84 4.59 -12.70
CA ILE A 62 7.88 3.58 -11.63
C ILE A 62 6.46 3.13 -11.31
N GLU A 63 5.52 4.05 -11.14
CA GLU A 63 4.13 3.76 -10.83
C GLU A 63 3.46 2.94 -11.93
N LYS A 64 3.66 3.32 -13.20
CA LYS A 64 3.13 2.57 -14.35
C LYS A 64 3.69 1.14 -14.40
N ASN A 65 5.00 0.97 -14.24
CA ASN A 65 5.64 -0.34 -14.26
C ASN A 65 5.16 -1.22 -13.09
N LEU A 66 5.02 -0.63 -11.89
CA LEU A 66 4.58 -1.35 -10.71
C LEU A 66 3.11 -1.78 -10.84
N THR A 67 2.25 -0.89 -11.32
CA THR A 67 0.82 -1.18 -11.56
C THR A 67 0.67 -2.32 -12.55
N LYS A 68 1.37 -2.25 -13.69
CA LYS A 68 1.33 -3.29 -14.72
C LYS A 68 1.77 -4.66 -14.17
N MET A 69 2.88 -4.70 -13.43
CA MET A 69 3.40 -5.94 -12.84
C MET A 69 2.40 -6.56 -11.85
N LEU A 70 1.75 -5.74 -11.02
CA LEU A 70 0.73 -6.22 -10.07
C LEU A 70 -0.52 -6.73 -10.78
N GLU A 71 -1.01 -6.04 -11.82
CA GLU A 71 -2.18 -6.45 -12.59
C GLU A 71 -1.93 -7.76 -13.36
N GLU A 72 -0.74 -7.93 -13.94
CA GLU A 72 -0.35 -9.16 -14.65
C GLU A 72 -0.22 -10.35 -13.69
N LYS A 73 0.38 -10.15 -12.51
CA LYS A 73 0.62 -11.24 -11.56
C LYS A 73 -0.63 -11.59 -10.75
N TYR A 74 -1.50 -10.62 -10.52
CA TYR A 74 -2.69 -10.76 -9.67
C TYR A 74 -3.96 -10.24 -10.37
N PRO A 75 -4.39 -10.84 -11.50
CA PRO A 75 -5.48 -10.31 -12.33
C PRO A 75 -6.87 -10.33 -11.66
N LYS A 76 -7.01 -11.01 -10.52
CA LYS A 76 -8.25 -11.06 -9.72
C LYS A 76 -8.30 -10.01 -8.61
N GLU A 77 -7.27 -9.18 -8.49
CA GLU A 77 -7.14 -8.16 -7.44
C GLU A 77 -7.22 -6.77 -8.05
N LYS A 78 -7.98 -5.88 -7.40
CA LYS A 78 -8.03 -4.48 -7.80
C LYS A 78 -7.00 -3.69 -7.01
N PHE A 79 -6.00 -3.13 -7.70
CA PHE A 79 -4.94 -2.37 -7.07
C PHE A 79 -5.16 -0.87 -7.16
N THR A 80 -4.93 -0.19 -6.04
CA THR A 80 -4.66 1.24 -6.00
C THR A 80 -3.19 1.41 -5.66
N VAL A 81 -2.42 2.01 -6.56
CA VAL A 81 -0.98 2.19 -6.41
C VAL A 81 -0.68 3.68 -6.28
N SER A 82 0.15 4.06 -5.30
CA SER A 82 0.52 5.47 -5.08
C SER A 82 1.95 5.65 -4.58
N SER A 83 2.65 6.58 -5.21
CA SER A 83 3.95 7.09 -4.78
C SER A 83 3.86 8.34 -3.88
N ASP A 84 2.65 8.80 -3.58
CA ASP A 84 2.41 9.99 -2.76
C ASP A 84 2.77 9.73 -1.29
N TYR A 85 3.62 10.60 -0.73
CA TYR A 85 4.14 10.42 0.62
C TYR A 85 3.05 10.58 1.70
N LYS A 86 2.05 11.43 1.49
CA LYS A 86 0.91 11.58 2.40
C LYS A 86 0.07 10.30 2.43
N ILE A 87 -0.17 9.68 1.27
CA ILE A 87 -0.88 8.40 1.18
C ILE A 87 -0.12 7.30 1.94
N PHE A 88 1.21 7.24 1.77
CA PHE A 88 2.05 6.33 2.55
C PHE A 88 1.89 6.56 4.06
N LEU A 89 2.00 7.80 4.54
CA LEU A 89 1.85 8.11 5.97
C LEU A 89 0.46 7.76 6.52
N GLU A 90 -0.60 8.03 5.78
CA GLU A 90 -1.98 7.66 6.19
C GLU A 90 -2.16 6.14 6.26
N THR A 91 -1.48 5.41 5.38
CA THR A 91 -1.47 3.94 5.37
C THR A 91 -0.77 3.40 6.62
N ILE A 92 0.33 4.02 7.07
CA ILE A 92 1.01 3.66 8.34
C ILE A 92 0.12 3.98 9.53
N ARG A 93 -0.51 5.15 9.55
CA ARG A 93 -1.43 5.54 10.64
C ARG A 93 -2.61 4.58 10.76
N LEU A 94 -3.10 4.04 9.64
CA LEU A 94 -4.13 3.01 9.65
C LEU A 94 -3.62 1.73 10.33
N ASP A 95 -2.41 1.26 10.01
CA ASP A 95 -1.78 0.10 10.70
C ASP A 95 -1.69 0.31 12.21
N GLU A 96 -1.19 1.48 12.63
CA GLU A 96 -1.00 1.80 14.04
C GLU A 96 -2.34 1.82 14.79
N ARG A 97 -3.39 2.41 14.19
CA ARG A 97 -4.73 2.43 14.77
C ARG A 97 -5.31 1.02 14.87
N MET A 98 -5.08 0.17 13.87
CA MET A 98 -5.54 -1.21 13.87
C MET A 98 -4.95 -2.09 14.97
N LYS A 99 -3.79 -1.71 15.55
CA LYS A 99 -3.22 -2.41 16.71
C LYS A 99 -3.98 -2.12 18.00
N SER A 100 -4.79 -1.06 18.04
CA SER A 100 -5.62 -0.74 19.20
C SER A 100 -6.85 -1.64 19.26
N PRO A 101 -7.16 -2.26 20.42
CA PRO A 101 -8.36 -3.08 20.58
C PRO A 101 -9.67 -2.29 20.44
N LYS A 102 -9.60 -0.96 20.57
CA LYS A 102 -10.75 -0.06 20.41
C LYS A 102 -11.09 0.22 18.94
N PHE A 103 -10.20 -0.11 18.01
CA PHE A 103 -10.39 0.18 16.59
C PHE A 103 -11.06 -0.99 15.89
N SER A 104 -12.32 -0.80 15.52
CA SER A 104 -13.11 -1.85 14.87
C SER A 104 -12.68 -2.07 13.42
N HIS A 105 -12.92 -3.28 12.89
CA HIS A 105 -12.68 -3.57 11.47
C HIS A 105 -13.55 -2.69 10.55
N ARG A 106 -14.72 -2.27 11.01
CA ARG A 106 -15.60 -1.35 10.27
C ARG A 106 -14.95 0.03 10.13
N GLU A 107 -14.34 0.54 11.20
CA GLU A 107 -13.60 1.80 11.16
C GLU A 107 -12.34 1.68 10.30
N ALA A 108 -11.64 0.54 10.37
CA ALA A 108 -10.48 0.26 9.53
C ALA A 108 -10.85 0.29 8.04
N GLU A 109 -11.92 -0.40 7.66
CA GLU A 109 -12.42 -0.43 6.28
C GLU A 109 -12.92 0.95 5.81
N LYS A 110 -13.58 1.71 6.69
CA LYS A 110 -14.01 3.09 6.37
C LYS A 110 -12.79 3.96 6.08
N ARG A 111 -11.78 3.92 6.96
CA ARG A 111 -10.56 4.72 6.82
C ARG A 111 -9.76 4.30 5.59
N PHE A 112 -9.67 3.01 5.30
CA PHE A 112 -9.05 2.49 4.09
C PHE A 112 -9.69 3.10 2.82
N LYS A 113 -11.03 3.08 2.72
CA LYS A 113 -11.75 3.66 1.59
C LYS A 113 -11.52 5.17 1.43
N GLU A 114 -11.42 5.90 2.54
CA GLU A 114 -11.06 7.32 2.51
C GLU A 114 -9.66 7.53 1.89
N ILE A 115 -8.67 6.73 2.27
CA ILE A 115 -7.31 6.80 1.73
C ILE A 115 -7.30 6.46 0.22
N VAL A 116 -8.02 5.43 -0.19
CA VAL A 116 -8.16 5.07 -1.61
C VAL A 116 -8.78 6.22 -2.41
N LYS A 117 -9.88 6.81 -1.91
CA LYS A 117 -10.53 7.95 -2.56
C LYS A 117 -9.62 9.17 -2.67
N MET A 118 -8.83 9.46 -1.62
CA MET A 118 -7.82 10.53 -1.66
C MET A 118 -6.78 10.26 -2.74
N THR A 119 -6.36 9.00 -2.90
CA THR A 119 -5.38 8.62 -3.92
C THR A 119 -5.92 8.87 -5.33
N GLU A 120 -7.16 8.46 -5.60
CA GLU A 120 -7.81 8.64 -6.91
C GLU A 120 -8.02 10.11 -7.27
N ALA A 121 -8.30 10.97 -6.28
CA ALA A 121 -8.47 12.41 -6.49
C ALA A 121 -7.16 13.16 -6.81
N THR A 122 -6.00 12.53 -6.59
CA THR A 122 -4.68 13.17 -6.75
C THR A 122 -3.90 12.60 -7.95
N LYS A 123 -4.48 11.66 -8.70
CA LYS A 123 -3.86 11.02 -9.86
C LYS A 123 -3.99 11.84 -11.14
#